data_AF-A0A7S3N930-F1
#
_entry.id   AF-A0A7S3N930-F1
#
_cell.length_a   1.000
_cell.length_b   1.000
_cell.length_c   1.000
_cell.angle_alpha   90.00
_cell.angle_beta   90.00
_cell.angle_gamma   90.00
#
_symmetry.space_group_name_H-M   'P 1'
#
loop_
_entity.id
_entity.type
_entity.pdbx_description
1 polymer ?
#
loop_
_entity_poly.entity_id
_entity_poly.type
_entity_poly.pdbx_seq_one_letter_code
_entity_poly.pdbx_strand_id
1 'polypeptide(L)'
;DKMAVKQPELVSSITMEGLEKLFAKDYPRLSVIDVHLDWCGPCEVVKPNFRTMYYEYEEPETRLEFFTIDSSLITNQSILEKIGPVTCKPKFVIMAEGEIKGVVEGANYSEIFDYVDKHIPSFDNDD
;
A
#
# COMPACT_ATOMS: atom_id res chain seq x y z
N ASP A 1 8.09 28.82 -20.51
CA ASP A 1 7.15 27.75 -20.16
C ASP A 1 7.90 26.60 -19.50
N LYS A 2 7.78 26.44 -18.18
CA LYS A 2 8.35 25.26 -17.51
C LYS A 2 7.41 24.10 -17.81
N MET A 3 7.79 23.23 -18.73
CA MET A 3 7.13 21.94 -18.91
C MET A 3 7.20 21.20 -17.57
N ALA A 4 6.10 21.18 -16.84
CA ALA A 4 5.96 20.33 -15.67
C ALA A 4 6.05 18.89 -16.19
N VAL A 5 7.18 18.24 -15.95
CA VAL A 5 7.33 16.80 -16.15
C VAL A 5 6.24 16.15 -15.29
N LYS A 6 5.22 15.57 -15.93
CA LYS A 6 4.24 14.73 -15.22
C LYS A 6 5.02 13.56 -14.65
N GLN A 7 5.29 13.62 -13.36
CA GLN A 7 5.93 12.54 -12.64
C GLN A 7 4.96 11.35 -12.62
N PRO A 8 5.47 10.11 -12.76
CA PRO A 8 4.63 8.92 -12.77
C PRO A 8 3.81 8.84 -11.47
N GLU A 9 2.56 8.42 -11.61
CA GLU A 9 1.66 8.26 -10.48
C GLU A 9 2.10 7.04 -9.66
N LEU A 10 2.59 7.29 -8.44
CA LEU A 10 3.16 6.27 -7.56
C LEU A 10 2.09 5.33 -6.97
N VAL A 11 0.84 5.80 -6.89
CA VAL A 11 -0.29 5.06 -6.34
C VAL A 11 -1.17 4.59 -7.48
N SER A 12 -1.51 3.31 -7.52
CA SER A 12 -2.40 2.75 -8.55
C SER A 12 -3.59 2.03 -7.92
N SER A 13 -4.71 1.94 -8.64
CA SER A 13 -5.84 1.13 -8.16
C SER A 13 -5.56 -0.36 -8.33
N ILE A 14 -5.94 -1.16 -7.33
CA ILE A 14 -5.82 -2.61 -7.37
C ILE A 14 -7.20 -3.27 -7.42
N THR A 15 -7.31 -4.35 -8.19
CA THR A 15 -8.52 -5.18 -8.27
C THR A 15 -8.49 -6.26 -7.20
N MET A 16 -9.62 -6.95 -7.00
CA MET A 16 -9.66 -8.12 -6.11
C MET A 16 -8.64 -9.20 -6.52
N GLU A 17 -8.52 -9.51 -7.81
CA GLU A 17 -7.52 -10.46 -8.32
C GLU A 17 -6.09 -9.97 -8.04
N GLY A 18 -5.85 -8.66 -8.18
CA GLY A 18 -4.57 -8.06 -7.81
C GLY A 18 -4.26 -8.21 -6.33
N LEU A 19 -5.24 -7.94 -5.46
CA LEU A 19 -5.13 -8.09 -4.02
C LEU A 19 -4.82 -9.54 -3.63
N GLU A 20 -5.45 -10.52 -4.29
CA GLU A 20 -5.18 -11.94 -4.06
C GLU A 20 -3.75 -12.33 -4.42
N LYS A 21 -3.16 -11.74 -5.46
CA LYS A 21 -1.75 -11.98 -5.83
C LYS A 21 -0.77 -11.56 -4.74
N LEU A 22 -1.13 -10.57 -3.91
CA LEU A 22 -0.28 -10.12 -2.81
C LEU A 22 -0.15 -11.16 -1.69
N PHE A 23 -1.02 -12.19 -1.67
CA PHE A 23 -0.92 -13.31 -0.74
C PHE A 23 0.01 -14.43 -1.22
N ALA A 24 0.64 -14.30 -2.40
CA ALA A 24 1.68 -15.21 -2.84
C ALA A 24 2.93 -15.05 -1.96
N LYS A 25 3.47 -16.17 -1.45
CA LYS A 25 4.61 -16.16 -0.52
C LYS A 25 5.88 -15.61 -1.16
N ASP A 26 6.03 -15.80 -2.47
CA ASP A 26 7.13 -15.32 -3.31
C ASP A 26 6.86 -13.94 -3.93
N TYR A 27 5.82 -13.24 -3.47
CA TYR A 27 5.56 -11.88 -3.93
C TYR A 27 6.72 -10.95 -3.53
N PRO A 28 7.40 -10.30 -4.50
CA PRO A 28 8.72 -9.71 -4.28
C PRO A 28 8.70 -8.33 -3.62
N ARG A 29 7.52 -7.70 -3.50
CA ARG A 29 7.38 -6.32 -3.00
C ARG A 29 6.57 -6.27 -1.71
N LEU A 30 6.84 -5.26 -0.90
CA LEU A 30 5.91 -4.81 0.13
C LEU A 30 4.87 -3.89 -0.52
N SER A 31 3.60 -4.13 -0.22
CA SER A 31 2.48 -3.33 -0.72
C SER A 31 1.80 -2.59 0.41
N VAL A 32 1.62 -1.27 0.26
CA VAL A 32 0.78 -0.46 1.15
C VAL A 32 -0.52 -0.15 0.42
N ILE A 33 -1.65 -0.55 1.00
CA ILE A 33 -2.95 -0.48 0.33
C ILE A 33 -3.88 0.44 1.12
N ASP A 34 -4.30 1.53 0.51
CA ASP A 34 -5.38 2.39 1.02
C ASP A 34 -6.73 1.77 0.70
N VAL A 35 -7.38 1.22 1.74
CA VAL A 35 -8.72 0.65 1.68
C VAL A 35 -9.71 1.73 2.09
N HIS A 36 -10.53 2.17 1.14
CA HIS A 36 -11.46 3.28 1.32
C HIS A 36 -12.90 2.88 0.96
N LEU A 37 -13.84 3.75 1.34
CA LEU A 37 -15.23 3.67 0.87
C LEU A 37 -15.34 4.31 -0.52
N ASP A 38 -16.27 3.82 -1.34
CA ASP A 38 -16.58 4.33 -2.68
C ASP A 38 -16.85 5.85 -2.70
N TRP A 39 -17.60 6.35 -1.72
CA TRP A 39 -18.00 7.75 -1.63
C TRP A 39 -16.95 8.67 -0.98
N CYS A 40 -15.98 8.11 -0.26
CA CYS A 40 -14.90 8.87 0.39
C CYS A 40 -13.68 9.00 -0.52
N GLY A 41 -13.47 8.03 -1.43
CA GLY A 41 -12.29 7.94 -2.29
C GLY A 41 -10.99 7.73 -1.50
N PRO A 42 -9.86 7.61 -2.20
CA PRO A 42 -8.55 7.45 -1.58
C PRO A 42 -8.14 8.68 -0.76
N CYS A 43 -7.29 8.45 0.24
CA CYS A 43 -6.70 9.49 1.06
C CYS A 43 -5.67 10.31 0.28
N GLU A 44 -6.11 11.43 -0.29
CA GLU A 44 -5.22 12.37 -0.99
C GLU A 44 -4.13 12.98 -0.09
N VAL A 45 -4.39 13.06 1.22
CA VAL A 45 -3.47 13.67 2.21
C VAL A 45 -2.21 12.82 2.42
N VAL A 46 -2.30 11.49 2.28
CA VAL A 46 -1.18 10.58 2.49
C VAL A 46 -0.31 10.40 1.23
N LYS A 47 -0.82 10.72 0.04
CA LYS A 47 -0.07 10.56 -1.22
C LYS A 47 1.31 11.24 -1.23
N PRO A 48 1.49 12.49 -0.74
CA PRO A 48 2.81 13.10 -0.65
C PRO A 48 3.76 12.32 0.28
N ASN A 49 3.22 11.72 1.34
CA ASN A 49 4.01 10.97 2.32
C ASN A 49 4.48 9.62 1.76
N PHE A 50 3.64 8.92 0.98
CA PHE A 50 4.06 7.73 0.24
C PHE A 50 5.19 8.03 -0.72
N ARG A 51 5.14 9.19 -1.36
CA ARG A 51 6.22 9.63 -2.23
C ARG A 51 7.51 9.85 -1.46
N THR A 52 7.48 10.56 -0.34
CA THR A 52 8.67 10.72 0.52
C THR A 52 9.22 9.37 0.90
N MET A 53 8.38 8.49 1.46
CA MET A 53 8.75 7.13 1.85
C MET A 53 9.39 6.33 0.70
N TYR A 54 8.82 6.38 -0.50
CA TYR A 54 9.37 5.68 -1.66
C TYR A 54 10.80 6.11 -1.99
N TYR A 55 11.12 7.40 -1.88
CA TYR A 55 12.46 7.90 -2.16
C TYR A 55 13.45 7.78 -0.99
N GLU A 56 13.01 7.34 0.19
CA GLU A 56 13.90 7.03 1.33
C GLU A 56 14.63 5.69 1.15
N TYR A 57 14.10 4.79 0.30
CA TYR A 57 14.65 3.46 0.10
C TYR A 57 15.43 3.34 -1.22
N GLU A 58 16.43 2.46 -1.25
CA GLU A 58 17.17 2.06 -2.45
C GLU A 58 16.37 1.04 -3.28
N GLU A 59 16.43 1.18 -4.60
CA GLU A 59 15.62 0.41 -5.59
C GLU A 59 14.15 0.23 -5.18
N PRO A 60 13.43 1.31 -4.86
CA PRO A 60 12.08 1.21 -4.34
C PRO A 60 11.10 0.61 -5.36
N GLU A 61 11.36 0.72 -6.67
CA GLU A 61 10.53 0.14 -7.73
C GLU A 61 10.47 -1.39 -7.71
N THR A 62 11.49 -2.05 -7.16
CA THR A 62 11.55 -3.52 -7.06
C THR A 62 11.08 -4.03 -5.71
N ARG A 63 10.87 -3.13 -4.73
CA ARG A 63 10.66 -3.49 -3.31
C ARG A 63 9.39 -2.92 -2.69
N LEU A 64 8.86 -1.82 -3.21
CA LEU A 64 7.75 -1.08 -2.61
C LEU A 64 6.73 -0.65 -3.66
N GLU A 65 5.46 -0.79 -3.31
CA GLU A 65 4.35 -0.33 -4.15
C GLU A 65 3.18 0.17 -3.32
N PHE A 66 2.41 1.08 -3.90
CA PHE A 66 1.28 1.71 -3.25
C PHE A 66 0.02 1.49 -4.06
N PHE A 67 -1.02 0.99 -3.39
CA PHE A 67 -2.30 0.72 -4.00
C PHE A 67 -3.44 1.44 -3.31
N THR A 68 -4.54 1.56 -4.04
CA THR A 68 -5.84 1.93 -3.50
C THR A 68 -6.90 0.93 -3.93
N ILE A 69 -7.83 0.63 -3.03
CA ILE A 69 -8.98 -0.24 -3.33
C ILE A 69 -10.23 0.26 -2.60
N ASP A 70 -11.34 0.25 -3.33
CA ASP A 70 -12.66 0.38 -2.73
C ASP A 70 -13.00 -0.91 -1.98
N SER A 71 -13.28 -0.79 -0.70
CA SER A 71 -13.70 -1.89 0.17
C SER A 71 -14.88 -2.71 -0.39
N SER A 72 -15.76 -2.12 -1.20
CA SER A 72 -16.89 -2.82 -1.84
C SER A 72 -16.43 -3.84 -2.90
N LEU A 73 -15.22 -3.69 -3.44
CA LEU A 73 -14.62 -4.60 -4.41
C LEU A 73 -13.94 -5.81 -3.73
N ILE A 74 -13.73 -5.77 -2.42
CA ILE A 74 -13.13 -6.87 -1.66
C ILE A 74 -14.22 -7.90 -1.36
N THR A 75 -14.29 -8.95 -2.17
CA THR A 75 -15.35 -9.97 -2.07
C THR A 75 -14.99 -11.15 -1.15
N ASN A 76 -13.73 -11.29 -0.76
CA ASN A 76 -13.26 -12.35 0.13
C ASN A 76 -13.47 -11.97 1.60
N GLN A 77 -14.39 -12.68 2.28
CA GLN A 77 -14.71 -12.41 3.68
C GLN A 77 -13.53 -12.58 4.63
N SER A 78 -12.66 -13.58 4.42
CA SER A 78 -11.50 -13.80 5.29
C SER A 78 -10.51 -12.64 5.24
N ILE A 79 -10.42 -11.94 4.10
CA ILE A 79 -9.61 -10.73 3.97
C ILE A 79 -10.28 -9.56 4.70
N LEU A 80 -11.59 -9.38 4.52
CA LEU A 80 -12.36 -8.35 5.24
C LEU A 80 -12.29 -8.50 6.75
N GLU A 81 -12.37 -9.73 7.28
CA GLU A 81 -12.24 -10.01 8.71
C GLU A 81 -10.86 -9.61 9.26
N LYS A 82 -9.78 -9.86 8.50
CA LYS A 82 -8.42 -9.45 8.88
C LYS A 82 -8.21 -7.94 8.82
N ILE A 83 -8.80 -7.28 7.81
CA ILE A 83 -8.74 -5.81 7.67
C ILE A 83 -9.60 -5.14 8.76
N GLY A 84 -10.72 -5.77 9.15
CA GLY A 84 -11.69 -5.21 10.06
C GLY A 84 -12.55 -4.10 9.43
N PRO A 85 -13.42 -3.44 10.20
CA PRO A 85 -14.45 -2.53 9.68
C PRO A 85 -13.84 -1.31 8.97
N VAL A 86 -14.25 -1.06 7.73
CA VAL A 86 -13.87 0.13 6.96
C VAL A 86 -14.88 1.25 7.27
N THR A 87 -14.40 2.44 7.56
CA THR A 87 -15.24 3.60 7.95
C THR A 87 -14.85 4.83 7.14
N CYS A 88 -15.33 6.01 7.55
CA CYS A 88 -14.98 7.29 6.91
C CYS A 88 -13.49 7.67 7.09
N LYS A 89 -12.75 6.94 7.92
CA LYS A 89 -11.30 7.11 8.04
C LYS A 89 -10.59 6.16 7.08
N PRO A 90 -9.51 6.61 6.42
CA PRO A 90 -8.72 5.74 5.57
C PRO A 90 -8.14 4.60 6.39
N LYS A 91 -7.96 3.44 5.77
CA LYS A 91 -7.35 2.28 6.41
C LYS A 91 -6.25 1.76 5.52
N PHE A 92 -5.05 1.69 6.07
CA PHE A 92 -3.86 1.23 5.35
C PHE A 92 -3.55 -0.20 5.74
N VAL A 93 -3.49 -1.09 4.76
CA VAL A 93 -3.11 -2.50 4.94
C VAL A 93 -1.70 -2.67 4.41
N ILE A 94 -0.80 -3.20 5.25
CA ILE A 94 0.58 -3.48 4.88
C ILE A 94 0.71 -4.98 4.60
N MET A 95 1.05 -5.30 3.37
CA MET A 95 1.23 -6.66 2.86
C MET A 95 2.70 -6.92 2.54
N ALA A 96 3.25 -8.03 3.03
CA ALA A 96 4.56 -8.52 2.64
C ALA A 96 4.63 -10.05 2.81
N GLU A 97 5.43 -10.74 2.00
CA GLU A 97 5.66 -12.20 2.11
C GLU A 97 4.38 -13.05 2.14
N GLY A 98 3.32 -12.60 1.46
CA GLY A 98 2.03 -13.28 1.41
C GLY A 98 1.13 -13.07 2.63
N GLU A 99 1.49 -12.15 3.55
CA GLU A 99 0.76 -11.91 4.80
C GLU A 99 0.44 -10.43 5.03
N ILE A 100 -0.66 -10.19 5.75
CA ILE A 100 -0.96 -8.87 6.33
C ILE A 100 -0.04 -8.70 7.54
N LYS A 101 0.94 -7.79 7.43
CA LYS A 101 1.87 -7.46 8.52
C LYS A 101 1.28 -6.44 9.48
N GLY A 102 0.39 -5.58 9.00
CA GLY A 102 -0.24 -4.54 9.80
C GLY A 102 -1.47 -3.93 9.16
N VAL A 103 -2.34 -3.36 9.99
CA VAL A 103 -3.51 -2.57 9.58
C VAL A 103 -3.51 -1.29 10.39
N VAL A 104 -3.42 -0.14 9.72
CA VAL A 104 -3.37 1.19 10.33
C VAL A 104 -4.66 1.95 10.02
N GLU A 105 -5.32 2.47 11.04
CA GLU A 105 -6.52 3.31 10.88
C GLU A 105 -6.15 4.80 10.92
N GLY A 106 -6.67 5.57 9.96
CA GLY A 106 -6.40 7.00 9.82
C GLY A 106 -5.09 7.29 9.10
N ALA A 107 -4.88 8.57 8.79
CA ALA A 107 -3.69 9.06 8.09
C ALA A 107 -2.44 9.10 9.00
N ASN A 108 -2.13 7.98 9.67
CA ASN A 108 -0.99 7.86 10.58
C ASN A 108 0.28 7.44 9.83
N TYR A 109 0.96 8.42 9.23
CA TYR A 109 2.18 8.17 8.45
C TYR A 109 3.28 7.46 9.23
N SER A 110 3.52 7.85 10.49
CA SER A 110 4.59 7.26 11.30
C SER A 110 4.40 5.76 11.49
N GLU A 111 3.18 5.32 11.79
CA GLU A 111 2.90 3.90 11.97
C GLU A 111 2.99 3.12 10.65
N ILE A 112 2.55 3.70 9.53
CA ILE A 112 2.73 3.09 8.21
C ILE A 112 4.22 2.95 7.90
N PHE A 113 5.01 4.00 8.15
CA PHE A 113 6.45 3.97 7.93
C PHE A 113 7.13 2.91 8.79
N ASP A 114 6.78 2.78 10.07
CA ASP A 114 7.35 1.75 10.95
C ASP A 114 7.09 0.34 10.45
N TYR A 115 5.88 0.07 9.91
CA TYR A 115 5.57 -1.21 9.28
C TYR A 115 6.37 -1.44 7.99
N VAL A 116 6.50 -0.40 7.16
CA VAL A 116 7.26 -0.48 5.91
C VAL A 116 8.74 -0.72 6.19
N ASP A 117 9.35 0.06 7.07
CA ASP A 117 10.75 -0.04 7.45
C ASP A 117 11.10 -1.42 8.01
N LYS A 118 10.20 -1.98 8.82
CA LYS A 118 10.37 -3.30 9.43
C LYS A 118 10.24 -4.46 8.43
N HIS A 119 9.44 -4.31 7.38
CA HIS A 119 9.04 -5.42 6.51
C HIS A 119 9.43 -5.27 5.04
N ILE A 120 10.03 -4.13 4.66
CA ILE A 120 10.51 -3.95 3.30
C ILE A 120 11.55 -5.03 2.99
N PRO A 121 11.43 -5.76 1.86
CA PRO A 121 12.38 -6.82 1.50
C PRO A 121 13.81 -6.29 1.53
N SER A 122 14.79 -7.08 1.97
CA SER A 122 16.19 -6.66 1.97
C SER A 122 16.67 -6.24 0.58
N PHE A 123 17.58 -5.28 0.54
CA PHE A 123 18.35 -5.02 -0.67
C PHE A 123 19.44 -6.08 -0.76
N ASP A 124 19.10 -7.23 -1.32
CA ASP A 124 20.09 -8.27 -1.62
C ASP A 124 20.84 -7.84 -2.88
N ASN A 125 21.99 -7.18 -2.68
CA ASN A 125 23.06 -7.18 -3.68
C ASN A 125 23.63 -8.61 -3.69
N ASP A 126 22.98 -9.53 -4.39
CA ASP A 126 23.61 -10.82 -4.70
C ASP A 126 24.83 -10.52 -5.61
N ASP A 127 26.00 -10.41 -4.97
CA ASP A 127 27.36 -10.42 -5.54
C ASP A 127 27.71 -11.82 -6.09
#